data_AF-A0A8T5SSQ8-F1
#
_entry.id   AF-A0A8T5SSQ8-F1
#
_cell.length_a   1.000
_cell.length_b   1.000
_cell.length_c   1.000
_cell.angle_alpha   90.00
_cell.angle_beta   90.00
_cell.angle_gamma   90.00
#
_symmetry.space_group_name_H-M   'P 1'
#
loop_
_entity.id
_entity.type
_entity.pdbx_description
1 polymer ?
#
loop_
_entity_poly.entity_id
_entity_poly.type
_entity_poly.pdbx_seq_one_letter_code
_entity_poly.pdbx_strand_id
1 'polypeptide(L)'
;MSQKDKRKEEKHQPREEITLSDPCTVAIIFHEKKGLILRLLIEKEMTIIELKHATGMNPGTIKRHLDDLLKCDLIRISKEKLSEYSIVMKYYRAVAKKFNFDITWSGK
;
A
#
# COMPACT_ATOMS: atom_id res chain seq x y z
N MET A 1 -21.40 -2.20 -21.93
CA MET A 1 -20.51 -2.43 -20.76
C MET A 1 -21.29 -3.21 -19.71
N SER A 2 -20.78 -4.37 -19.28
CA SER A 2 -21.51 -5.33 -18.44
C SER A 2 -21.49 -4.93 -16.95
N GLN A 3 -22.61 -5.10 -16.25
CA GLN A 3 -22.76 -4.78 -14.82
C GLN A 3 -21.83 -5.60 -13.90
N LYS A 4 -21.22 -6.70 -14.41
CA LYS A 4 -20.26 -7.53 -13.67
C LYS A 4 -18.90 -6.87 -13.45
N ASP A 5 -18.47 -5.98 -14.35
CA ASP A 5 -17.14 -5.33 -14.25
C ASP A 5 -17.15 -4.22 -13.20
N LYS A 6 -18.25 -3.46 -13.11
CA LYS A 6 -18.42 -2.40 -12.09
C LYS A 6 -18.34 -2.91 -10.64
N ARG A 7 -18.83 -4.13 -10.36
CA ARG A 7 -18.80 -4.74 -9.02
C ARG A 7 -17.40 -5.18 -8.55
N LYS A 8 -16.44 -5.37 -9.45
CA LYS A 8 -15.04 -5.68 -9.08
C LYS A 8 -14.23 -4.42 -8.83
N GLU A 9 -14.50 -3.34 -9.56
CA GLU A 9 -13.82 -2.04 -9.38
C GLU A 9 -14.13 -1.37 -8.03
N GLU A 10 -15.37 -1.44 -7.55
CA GLU A 10 -15.77 -0.80 -6.28
C GLU A 10 -15.06 -1.38 -5.04
N LYS A 11 -14.63 -2.65 -5.08
CA LYS A 11 -13.93 -3.29 -3.94
C LYS A 11 -12.48 -2.84 -3.75
N HIS A 12 -11.91 -2.07 -4.68
CA HIS A 12 -10.49 -1.72 -4.68
C HIS A 12 -10.22 -0.21 -4.55
N GLN A 13 -11.25 0.61 -4.33
CA GLN A 13 -11.09 2.02 -3.98
C GLN A 13 -10.52 2.15 -2.56
N PRO A 14 -9.47 2.96 -2.33
CA PRO A 14 -9.00 3.25 -0.97
C PRO A 14 -10.11 3.95 -0.19
N ARG A 15 -10.25 3.64 1.10
CA ARG A 15 -11.11 4.39 2.01
C ARG A 15 -10.64 5.85 2.08
N GLU A 16 -11.53 6.79 2.37
CA GLU A 16 -11.11 8.19 2.54
C GLU A 16 -10.13 8.32 3.72
N GLU A 17 -10.40 7.63 4.82
CA GLU A 17 -9.62 7.73 6.05
C GLU A 17 -9.70 6.44 6.88
N ILE A 18 -8.63 6.12 7.60
CA ILE A 18 -8.63 5.14 8.68
C ILE A 18 -7.88 5.67 9.91
N THR A 19 -8.30 5.25 11.09
CA THR A 19 -7.58 5.49 12.34
C THR A 19 -6.82 4.23 12.74
N LEU A 20 -5.53 4.39 13.01
CA LEU A 20 -4.63 3.34 13.46
C LEU A 20 -4.39 3.53 14.96
N SER A 21 -4.67 2.48 15.74
CA SER A 21 -4.43 2.43 17.19
C SER A 21 -3.34 1.42 17.58
N ASP A 22 -2.89 0.59 16.64
CA ASP A 22 -1.82 -0.39 16.88
C ASP A 22 -0.43 0.28 16.86
N PRO A 23 0.33 0.24 17.97
CA PRO A 23 1.67 0.81 18.04
C PRO A 23 2.66 0.21 17.04
N CYS A 24 2.51 -1.07 16.66
CA CYS A 24 3.41 -1.70 15.69
C CYS A 24 3.31 -1.06 14.30
N THR A 25 2.11 -0.60 13.94
CA THR A 25 1.84 0.08 12.68
C THR A 25 2.47 1.49 12.64
N VAL A 26 2.54 2.18 13.78
CA VAL A 26 3.17 3.50 13.93
C VAL A 26 4.65 3.45 13.52
N ALA A 27 5.41 2.48 14.04
CA ALA A 27 6.83 2.33 13.74
C ALA A 27 7.12 2.10 12.25
N ILE A 28 6.22 1.40 11.54
CA ILE A 28 6.34 1.17 10.09
C ILE A 28 6.14 2.44 9.29
N ILE A 29 5.19 3.29 9.69
CA ILE A 29 4.87 4.51 8.93
C ILE A 29 5.96 5.58 9.11
N PHE A 30 6.56 5.67 10.30
CA PHE A 30 7.68 6.58 10.56
C PHE A 30 9.02 6.08 10.02
N HIS A 31 9.10 4.82 9.56
CA HIS A 31 10.28 4.34 8.86
C HIS A 31 10.38 5.00 7.47
N GLU A 32 11.39 5.86 7.28
CA GLU A 32 11.60 6.70 6.09
C GLU A 32 11.21 6.04 4.75
N LYS A 33 11.84 4.90 4.41
CA LYS A 33 11.60 4.21 3.14
C LYS A 33 10.21 3.59 3.00
N LYS A 34 9.64 3.07 4.10
CA LYS A 34 8.30 2.46 4.11
C LYS A 34 7.23 3.55 4.01
N GLY A 35 7.41 4.64 4.74
CA GLY A 35 6.58 5.85 4.65
C GLY A 35 6.59 6.44 3.24
N LEU A 36 7.76 6.52 2.58
CA LEU A 36 7.84 6.95 1.18
C LEU A 36 7.04 6.04 0.24
N ILE A 37 7.22 4.72 0.33
CA ILE A 37 6.45 3.76 -0.48
C ILE A 37 4.95 3.94 -0.21
N LEU A 38 4.53 4.02 1.05
CA LEU A 38 3.12 4.18 1.40
C LEU A 38 2.53 5.46 0.81
N ARG A 39 3.25 6.59 0.85
CA ARG A 39 2.82 7.85 0.21
C ARG A 39 2.60 7.70 -1.29
N LEU A 40 3.52 7.06 -2.00
CA LEU A 40 3.36 6.78 -3.44
C LEU A 40 2.13 5.92 -3.72
N LEU A 41 1.88 4.93 -2.85
CA LEU A 41 0.73 4.03 -2.96
C LEU A 41 -0.61 4.66 -2.55
N ILE A 42 -0.59 5.75 -1.78
CA ILE A 42 -1.76 6.62 -1.51
C ILE A 42 -2.15 7.38 -2.77
N GLU A 43 -1.19 7.86 -3.55
CA GLU A 43 -1.45 8.62 -4.78
C GLU A 43 -2.04 7.71 -5.88
N LYS A 44 -1.33 6.63 -6.23
CA LYS A 44 -1.80 5.65 -7.22
C LYS A 44 -1.33 4.23 -6.91
N GLU A 45 -1.95 3.25 -7.55
CA GLU A 45 -1.43 1.88 -7.50
C GLU A 45 -0.12 1.76 -8.29
N MET A 46 0.82 0.94 -7.79
CA MET A 46 2.12 0.74 -8.42
C MET A 46 2.61 -0.70 -8.27
N THR A 47 3.39 -1.16 -9.23
CA THR A 47 4.18 -2.40 -9.18
C THR A 47 5.53 -2.17 -8.49
N ILE A 48 6.25 -3.26 -8.19
CA ILE A 48 7.64 -3.20 -7.69
C ILE A 48 8.56 -2.44 -8.65
N ILE A 49 8.37 -2.58 -9.96
CA ILE A 49 9.21 -1.93 -10.97
C ILE A 49 8.92 -0.42 -11.01
N GLU A 50 7.65 -0.02 -11.00
CA GLU A 50 7.29 1.41 -10.93
C GLU A 50 7.79 2.05 -9.64
N LEU A 51 7.70 1.35 -8.50
CA LEU A 51 8.29 1.81 -7.24
C LEU A 51 9.82 1.91 -7.31
N LYS A 52 10.50 1.00 -7.99
CA LYS A 52 11.95 1.10 -8.25
C LYS A 52 12.26 2.39 -9.00
N HIS A 53 11.53 2.68 -10.06
CA HIS A 53 11.74 3.91 -10.83
C HIS A 53 11.44 5.17 -10.01
N ALA A 54 10.41 5.15 -9.17
CA ALA A 54 10.04 6.30 -8.34
C ALA A 54 10.98 6.54 -7.13
N THR A 55 11.59 5.48 -6.59
CA THR A 55 12.35 5.57 -5.33
C THR A 55 13.85 5.33 -5.47
N GLY A 56 14.31 4.79 -6.60
CA GLY A 56 15.69 4.35 -6.81
C GLY A 56 16.08 3.10 -6.01
N MET A 57 15.16 2.50 -5.23
CA MET A 57 15.44 1.32 -4.42
C MET A 57 15.51 0.05 -5.27
N ASN A 58 16.30 -0.93 -4.84
CA ASN A 58 16.35 -2.23 -5.53
C ASN A 58 15.02 -3.01 -5.31
N PRO A 59 14.62 -3.87 -6.28
CA PRO A 59 13.36 -4.62 -6.21
C PRO A 59 13.20 -5.51 -4.96
N GLY A 60 14.29 -6.12 -4.48
CA GLY A 60 14.26 -6.99 -3.30
C GLY A 60 13.93 -6.22 -2.02
N THR A 61 14.54 -5.04 -1.84
CA THR A 61 14.25 -4.12 -0.74
C THR A 61 12.81 -3.61 -0.82
N ILE A 62 12.33 -3.24 -2.01
CA ILE A 62 10.94 -2.81 -2.20
C ILE A 62 9.98 -3.94 -1.83
N LYS A 63 10.24 -5.16 -2.31
CA LYS A 63 9.42 -6.34 -1.95
C LYS A 63 9.35 -6.51 -0.44
N ARG A 64 10.48 -6.46 0.27
CA ARG A 64 10.50 -6.57 1.74
C ARG A 64 9.68 -5.47 2.42
N HIS A 65 9.77 -4.23 1.95
CA HIS A 65 8.97 -3.13 2.50
C HIS A 65 7.48 -3.30 2.21
N LEU A 66 7.10 -3.77 1.02
CA LEU A 66 5.71 -4.09 0.70
C LEU A 66 5.18 -5.24 1.57
N ASP A 67 5.98 -6.29 1.80
CA ASP A 67 5.62 -7.41 2.68
C ASP A 67 5.34 -6.91 4.10
N ASP A 68 6.14 -5.98 4.62
CA ASP A 68 5.91 -5.37 5.95
C ASP A 68 4.64 -4.50 5.97
N LEU A 69 4.40 -3.70 4.91
CA LEU A 69 3.19 -2.86 4.80
C LEU A 69 1.91 -3.71 4.65
N LEU A 70 1.97 -4.83 3.94
CA LEU A 70 0.87 -5.79 3.80
C LEU A 70 0.53 -6.45 5.14
N LYS A 71 1.54 -6.85 5.91
CA LYS A 71 1.34 -7.48 7.23
C LYS A 71 0.62 -6.59 8.23
N CYS A 72 0.71 -5.27 8.06
CA CYS A 72 0.02 -4.28 8.89
C CYS A 72 -1.26 -3.73 8.23
N ASP A 73 -1.76 -4.38 7.18
CA ASP A 73 -2.97 -3.99 6.45
C ASP A 73 -2.98 -2.53 5.96
N LEU A 74 -1.80 -1.95 5.72
CA LEU A 74 -1.66 -0.57 5.23
C LEU A 74 -1.83 -0.48 3.72
N ILE A 75 -1.55 -1.57 3.02
CA ILE A 75 -1.68 -1.70 1.58
C ILE A 75 -2.34 -3.02 1.24
N ARG A 76 -2.76 -3.18 -0.02
CA ARG A 76 -3.28 -4.43 -0.59
C ARG A 76 -2.82 -4.58 -2.03
N ILE A 77 -2.92 -5.80 -2.56
CA ILE A 77 -2.82 -6.04 -3.99
C ILE A 77 -4.15 -5.61 -4.62
N SER A 78 -4.14 -4.58 -5.45
CA SER A 78 -5.36 -4.05 -6.11
C SER A 78 -5.72 -4.82 -7.37
N LYS A 79 -4.71 -5.30 -8.10
CA LYS A 79 -4.88 -6.11 -9.31
C LYS A 79 -3.61 -6.88 -9.64
N GLU A 80 -3.79 -7.93 -10.44
CA GLU A 80 -2.71 -8.65 -11.10
C GLU A 80 -2.87 -8.52 -12.61
N LYS A 81 -1.76 -8.31 -13.32
CA LYS A 81 -1.75 -8.17 -14.78
C LYS A 81 -0.58 -8.95 -15.36
N LEU A 82 -0.82 -9.71 -16.42
CA LEU A 82 0.27 -10.31 -17.20
C LEU A 82 1.01 -9.22 -17.97
N SER A 83 2.34 -9.23 -17.91
CA SER A 83 3.18 -8.44 -18.79
C SER A 83 3.20 -9.03 -20.19
N GLU A 84 3.76 -8.27 -21.14
CA GLU A 84 4.01 -8.74 -22.51
C GLU A 84 4.92 -9.99 -22.56
N TYR A 85 5.72 -10.21 -21.52
CA TYR A 85 6.60 -11.37 -21.35
C TYR A 85 5.94 -12.50 -20.54
N SER A 86 4.62 -12.49 -20.38
CA SER A 86 3.87 -13.48 -19.60
C SER A 86 4.25 -13.57 -18.12
N ILE A 87 4.78 -12.47 -17.55
CA ILE A 87 5.11 -12.38 -16.13
C ILE A 87 3.92 -11.74 -15.39
N VAL A 88 3.46 -12.38 -14.31
CA VAL A 88 2.39 -11.81 -13.46
C VAL A 88 2.94 -10.63 -12.66
N MET A 89 2.40 -9.43 -12.92
CA MET A 89 2.71 -8.20 -12.19
C MET A 89 1.61 -7.90 -11.18
N LYS A 90 2.02 -7.73 -9.92
CA LYS A 90 1.14 -7.30 -8.83
C LYS A 90 1.19 -5.78 -8.69
N TYR A 91 0.02 -5.16 -8.71
CA TYR A 91 -0.15 -3.75 -8.37
C TYR A 91 -0.57 -3.62 -6.92
N TYR A 92 0.12 -2.78 -6.18
CA TYR A 92 -0.14 -2.51 -4.78
C TYR A 92 -0.85 -1.16 -4.66
N ARG A 93 -1.73 -1.02 -3.66
CA ARG A 93 -2.50 0.21 -3.40
C ARG A 93 -2.66 0.39 -1.90
N ALA A 94 -2.57 1.63 -1.41
CA ALA A 94 -2.91 1.92 -0.02
C ALA A 94 -4.38 1.58 0.27
N VAL A 95 -4.67 1.13 1.49
CA VAL A 95 -6.06 0.81 1.87
C VAL A 95 -6.91 2.05 2.11
N ALA A 96 -6.27 3.20 2.37
CA ALA A 96 -6.89 4.48 2.65
C ALA A 96 -6.09 5.64 2.04
N LYS A 97 -6.72 6.81 1.87
CA LYS A 97 -6.07 8.05 1.44
C LYS A 97 -5.47 8.84 2.60
N LYS A 98 -6.08 8.74 3.79
CA LYS A 98 -5.61 9.36 5.03
C LYS A 98 -5.47 8.31 6.14
N PHE A 99 -4.40 8.45 6.92
CA PHE A 99 -4.11 7.60 8.07
C PHE A 99 -3.96 8.50 9.30
N ASN A 100 -4.90 8.37 10.25
CA ASN A 100 -4.86 9.08 11.51
C ASN A 100 -4.28 8.18 12.59
N PHE A 101 -3.58 8.79 13.54
CA PHE A 101 -3.01 8.09 14.69
C PHE A 101 -3.59 8.68 15.95
N ASP A 102 -4.04 7.80 16.83
CA ASP A 102 -4.40 8.18 18.18
C ASP A 102 -3.42 7.49 19.14
N ILE A 103 -2.64 8.30 19.86
CA ILE A 103 -1.65 7.83 20.82
C ILE A 103 -2.05 8.39 22.17
N THR A 104 -2.46 7.50 23.07
CA THR A 104 -2.82 7.85 24.45
C THR A 104 -1.76 7.32 25.41
N TRP A 105 -1.22 8.21 26.24
CA TRP A 105 -0.39 7.82 27.37
C TRP A 105 -1.25 7.79 28.62
N SER A 106 -1.48 6.61 29.20
CA SER A 106 -2.07 6.51 30.53
C SER A 106 -0.98 6.84 31.56
N GLY A 107 -0.81 8.12 31.86
CA GLY A 107 0.03 8.58 32.96
C GLY A 107 -0.61 8.24 34.30
N LYS A 108 0.18 7.64 35.19
CA LYS A 108 0.16 8.05 36.60
C LYS A 108 1.30 9.03 36.78
#